data_AF-A0A7M4FJM9-F1
#
_entry.id   AF-A0A7M4FJM9-F1
#
_cell.length_a   1.000
_cell.length_b   1.000
_cell.length_c   1.000
_cell.angle_alpha   90.00
_cell.angle_beta   90.00
_cell.angle_gamma   90.00
#
_symmetry.space_group_name_H-M   'P 1'
#
loop_
_entity.id
_entity.type
_entity.pdbx_description
1 polymer ?
#
loop_
_entity_poly.entity_id
_entity_poly.type
_entity_poly.pdbx_seq_one_letter_code
_entity_poly.pdbx_strand_id
1 'polypeptide(L)'
;GRMVTPKLFFSPRQRQAPGLLRRAGACRRRGGRERPRGCGRPGPVPRAAFRKRYPPFTPAPANPQRVMHFAGLKAVGESVQKPLEYYKVNLTGTIRLLEVMNAHGVRNIVFSSSATVYGDPAYLPLDEKHPVGGCTNPYGKSKYFIEEMIRDLCKAEKGWNAVLLRYFNPIGAHESGDIGEDPQGIPNNLMPYVAQVAVGRREFLSVFGNDYDTVDGTGVRDYIHIVDLAKGHIAALKKLKENCGCKIYNLGTGTGYSVLQMVKAMEKASGREIKYKIVARREGDVATCYADPGLAAQELGWKAAFGLNKMCEDLWRWQMQNPMGFSKN
;
A
#
# COMPACT_ATOMS: atom_id res chain seq x y z
N GLY A 1 35.16 6.79 17.06
CA GLY A 1 35.93 7.75 16.26
C GLY A 1 35.07 8.97 15.98
N ARG A 2 35.69 10.15 15.90
CA ARG A 2 35.09 11.49 16.07
C ARG A 2 33.86 11.79 15.20
N MET A 3 32.93 12.51 15.82
CA MET A 3 31.77 13.18 15.23
C MET A 3 32.27 14.40 14.43
N VAL A 4 31.96 14.47 13.14
CA VAL A 4 32.22 15.64 12.29
C VAL A 4 30.90 16.11 11.70
N THR A 5 30.52 17.34 12.05
CA THR A 5 29.44 18.10 11.42
C THR A 5 30.07 19.06 10.41
N PRO A 6 29.59 19.13 9.15
CA PRO A 6 29.88 20.26 8.30
C PRO A 6 28.93 21.40 8.66
N LYS A 7 29.43 22.41 9.37
CA LYS A 7 28.87 23.77 9.33
C LYS A 7 29.41 24.45 8.08
N LEU A 8 28.51 24.95 7.24
CA LEU A 8 28.82 25.91 6.19
C LEU A 8 29.46 27.17 6.80
N PHE A 9 30.67 27.52 6.34
CA PHE A 9 31.27 28.84 6.54
C PHE A 9 31.01 29.69 5.30
N PHE A 10 30.43 30.88 5.50
CA PHE A 10 30.47 31.99 4.55
C PHE A 10 31.12 33.18 5.26
N SER A 11 32.00 33.91 4.57
CA SER A 11 32.59 35.19 5.01
C SER A 11 33.26 35.89 3.79
N PRO A 12 33.38 37.24 3.72
CA PRO A 12 32.40 38.28 4.04
C PRO A 12 32.41 39.47 3.02
N ARG A 13 31.29 40.21 2.91
CA ARG A 13 31.29 41.68 2.78
C ARG A 13 30.11 42.29 3.54
N GLN A 14 30.45 42.99 4.64
CA GLN A 14 29.86 44.18 5.29
C GLN A 14 28.32 44.34 5.32
N ARG A 15 27.62 44.59 6.44
CA ARG A 15 27.89 45.50 7.58
C ARG A 15 27.19 45.01 8.88
N GLN A 16 27.88 45.22 10.02
CA GLN A 16 27.47 45.64 11.40
C GLN A 16 26.05 45.29 11.92
N ALA A 17 25.76 44.91 13.17
CA ALA A 17 26.42 44.55 14.44
C ALA A 17 25.28 44.10 15.45
N PRO A 18 25.45 43.86 16.77
CA PRO A 18 25.38 42.52 17.38
C PRO A 18 24.32 42.33 18.51
N GLY A 19 24.09 41.08 18.96
CA GLY A 19 23.24 40.83 20.14
C GLY A 19 23.18 39.39 20.67
N LEU A 20 24.21 38.99 21.42
CA LEU A 20 24.27 37.98 22.50
C LEU A 20 23.87 36.49 22.29
N LEU A 21 24.91 35.64 22.35
CA LEU A 21 24.86 34.25 22.81
C LEU A 21 24.47 34.14 24.30
N ARG A 22 23.67 33.11 24.64
CA ARG A 22 23.72 32.46 25.97
C ARG A 22 23.82 30.93 25.86
N ARG A 23 25.01 30.48 26.28
CA ARG A 23 25.48 29.23 26.90
C ARG A 23 24.59 27.97 26.89
N ALA A 24 25.23 26.89 26.44
CA ALA A 24 24.93 25.50 26.75
C ALA A 24 25.11 25.20 28.24
N GLY A 25 24.15 24.48 28.82
CA GLY A 25 24.26 23.83 30.13
C GLY A 25 24.33 22.32 29.96
N ALA A 26 25.45 21.74 30.37
CA ALA A 26 25.62 20.30 30.53
C ALA A 26 24.87 19.83 31.79
N CYS A 27 24.19 18.69 31.74
CA CYS A 27 23.74 18.00 32.94
C CYS A 27 24.09 16.50 32.89
N ARG A 28 24.56 16.02 34.04
CA ARG A 28 25.26 14.76 34.28
C ARG A 28 24.32 13.54 34.28
N ARG A 29 24.93 12.38 34.02
CA ARG A 29 24.38 11.02 34.18
C ARG A 29 24.01 10.72 35.64
N ARG A 30 22.86 10.09 35.88
CA ARG A 30 22.63 9.07 36.93
C ARG A 30 21.72 7.96 36.36
N GLY A 31 22.02 6.73 36.74
CA GLY A 31 21.54 5.49 36.11
C GLY A 31 20.13 5.04 36.47
N GLY A 32 19.72 3.93 35.83
CA GLY A 32 18.54 3.16 36.19
C GLY A 32 17.77 2.59 34.99
N ARG A 33 17.83 1.25 34.86
CA ARG A 33 16.96 0.34 34.10
C ARG A 33 17.13 0.25 32.57
N GLU A 34 17.68 -0.88 32.16
CA GLU A 34 17.63 -1.40 30.80
C GLU A 34 16.16 -1.53 30.34
N ARG A 35 15.82 -0.82 29.27
CA ARG A 35 14.60 -1.05 28.49
C ARG A 35 14.96 -1.93 27.29
N PRO A 36 14.10 -2.86 26.86
CA PRO A 36 14.35 -3.61 25.63
C PRO A 36 14.45 -2.66 24.45
N ARG A 37 15.61 -2.67 23.78
CA ARG A 37 15.85 -1.94 22.53
C ARG A 37 15.10 -2.68 21.43
N GLY A 38 13.95 -2.15 21.03
CA GLY A 38 13.11 -2.82 20.04
C GLY A 38 12.14 -1.92 19.28
N CYS A 39 12.47 -0.64 19.06
CA CYS A 39 11.75 0.18 18.09
C CYS A 39 12.77 0.96 17.25
N GLY A 40 12.99 0.50 16.01
CA GLY A 40 13.78 1.23 15.04
C GLY A 40 13.19 2.62 14.84
N ARG A 41 13.98 3.67 15.08
CA ARG A 41 13.58 5.03 14.70
C ARG A 41 13.49 5.09 13.17
N PRO A 42 12.39 5.57 12.58
CA PRO A 42 12.36 5.81 11.14
C PRO A 42 13.47 6.78 10.76
N GLY A 43 14.20 6.46 9.70
CA GLY A 43 15.11 7.41 9.06
C GLY A 43 14.33 8.61 8.51
N PRO A 44 15.02 9.71 8.14
CA PRO A 44 14.35 10.87 7.56
C PRO A 44 13.54 10.46 6.32
N VAL A 45 12.26 10.85 6.28
CA VAL A 45 11.37 10.64 5.13
C VAL A 45 11.42 11.89 4.25
N PRO A 46 12.01 11.83 3.05
CA PRO A 46 12.00 12.96 2.12
C PRO A 46 10.58 13.20 1.62
N ARG A 47 10.11 14.45 1.62
CA ARG A 47 8.87 14.84 0.95
C ARG A 47 9.18 15.19 -0.50
N ALA A 48 8.74 14.37 -1.45
CA ALA A 48 8.79 14.65 -2.87
C ALA A 48 7.41 14.39 -3.48
N ALA A 49 6.88 15.38 -4.22
CA ALA A 49 5.57 15.27 -4.88
C ALA A 49 5.75 15.15 -6.41
N PHE A 50 5.09 14.18 -7.02
CA PHE A 50 5.19 13.87 -8.46
C PHE A 50 4.53 14.88 -9.41
N ARG A 51 4.04 16.04 -8.91
CA ARG A 51 3.07 16.88 -9.63
C ARG A 51 3.56 18.25 -10.16
N LYS A 52 4.73 18.75 -9.77
CA LYS A 52 5.30 20.01 -10.33
C LYS A 52 6.76 19.78 -10.71
N ARG A 53 7.26 20.52 -11.73
CA ARG A 53 8.65 20.49 -12.23
C ARG A 53 9.60 19.99 -11.15
N TYR A 54 10.14 18.79 -11.34
CA TYR A 54 10.97 18.15 -10.34
C TYR A 54 12.22 18.98 -10.10
N PRO A 55 12.48 19.49 -8.88
CA PRO A 55 13.85 19.75 -8.50
C PRO A 55 14.64 18.43 -8.63
N PRO A 56 15.94 18.47 -8.95
CA PRO A 56 16.76 17.26 -8.98
C PRO A 56 16.55 16.50 -7.68
N PHE A 57 16.24 15.20 -7.79
CA PHE A 57 16.12 14.31 -6.63
C PHE A 57 17.41 14.43 -5.82
N THR A 58 17.35 15.10 -4.68
CA THR A 58 18.45 15.06 -3.71
C THR A 58 18.48 13.65 -3.16
N PRO A 59 19.56 12.88 -3.39
CA PRO A 59 19.67 11.56 -2.83
C PRO A 59 19.45 11.63 -1.32
N ALA A 60 18.68 10.69 -0.78
CA ALA A 60 18.71 10.44 0.65
C ALA A 60 20.19 10.21 1.06
N PRO A 61 20.59 10.57 2.29
CA PRO A 61 21.98 10.46 2.74
C PRO A 61 22.55 9.02 2.74
N ALA A 62 21.75 8.02 2.37
CA ALA A 62 22.17 6.65 2.11
C ALA A 62 21.76 6.26 0.69
N ASN A 63 22.71 5.77 -0.12
CA ASN A 63 22.42 5.19 -1.43
C ASN A 63 21.57 3.91 -1.21
N PRO A 64 20.26 3.90 -1.54
CA PRO A 64 19.40 2.78 -1.20
C PRO A 64 19.78 1.54 -2.04
N GLN A 65 19.82 0.37 -1.41
CA GLN A 65 20.15 -0.88 -2.14
C GLN A 65 18.94 -1.53 -2.82
N ARG A 66 17.72 -1.18 -2.38
CA ARG A 66 16.45 -1.79 -2.78
C ARG A 66 15.34 -0.74 -2.69
N VAL A 67 14.33 -0.87 -3.55
CA VAL A 67 13.16 0.02 -3.58
C VAL A 67 11.89 -0.81 -3.37
N MET A 68 10.98 -0.34 -2.51
CA MET A 68 9.60 -0.82 -2.44
C MET A 68 8.68 0.29 -2.97
N HIS A 69 8.06 0.06 -4.14
CA HIS A 69 7.35 1.10 -4.86
C HIS A 69 5.83 1.01 -4.65
N PHE A 70 5.35 1.76 -3.66
CA PHE A 70 3.92 1.91 -3.33
C PHE A 70 3.26 3.13 -3.97
N ALA A 71 4.04 4.11 -4.43
CA ALA A 71 3.52 5.40 -4.85
C ALA A 71 2.72 5.28 -6.16
N GLY A 72 1.46 5.70 -6.13
CA GLY A 72 0.57 5.68 -7.28
C GLY A 72 -0.88 6.01 -6.90
N LEU A 73 -1.70 6.30 -7.91
CA LEU A 73 -3.15 6.39 -7.75
C LEU A 73 -3.77 5.00 -7.79
N LYS A 74 -4.83 4.78 -7.00
CA LYS A 74 -5.36 3.43 -6.71
C LYS A 74 -6.86 3.21 -6.91
N ALA A 75 -7.67 4.25 -7.13
CA ALA A 75 -9.13 4.09 -7.14
C ALA A 75 -9.65 3.69 -8.52
N VAL A 76 -10.24 2.50 -8.63
CA VAL A 76 -10.80 1.96 -9.88
C VAL A 76 -11.84 2.92 -10.49
N GLY A 77 -12.86 3.31 -9.73
CA GLY A 77 -13.92 4.18 -10.23
C GLY A 77 -13.43 5.56 -10.68
N GLU A 78 -12.50 6.17 -9.94
CA GLU A 78 -11.90 7.46 -10.34
C GLU A 78 -11.06 7.31 -11.62
N SER A 79 -10.35 6.18 -11.78
CA SER A 79 -9.47 5.97 -12.92
C SER A 79 -10.19 6.00 -14.26
N VAL A 80 -11.44 5.52 -14.30
CA VAL A 80 -12.30 5.59 -15.50
C VAL A 80 -12.60 7.03 -15.88
N GLN A 81 -12.83 7.89 -14.88
CA GLN A 81 -13.14 9.31 -15.08
C GLN A 81 -11.89 10.16 -15.36
N LYS A 82 -10.71 9.74 -14.86
CA LYS A 82 -9.44 10.47 -14.97
C LYS A 82 -8.28 9.62 -15.52
N PRO A 83 -8.42 8.99 -16.70
CA PRO A 83 -7.44 8.01 -17.20
C PRO A 83 -6.03 8.59 -17.37
N LEU A 84 -5.92 9.79 -17.92
CA LEU A 84 -4.62 10.44 -18.15
C LEU A 84 -3.87 10.74 -16.84
N GLU A 85 -4.59 11.03 -15.76
CA GLU A 85 -3.98 11.27 -14.46
C GLU A 85 -3.35 9.99 -13.90
N TYR A 86 -4.07 8.87 -14.02
CA TYR A 86 -3.59 7.55 -13.62
C TYR A 86 -2.38 7.12 -14.45
N TYR A 87 -2.44 7.27 -15.77
CA TYR A 87 -1.29 6.93 -16.62
C TYR A 87 -0.08 7.81 -16.34
N LYS A 88 -0.27 9.12 -16.16
CA LYS A 88 0.83 10.04 -15.83
C LYS A 88 1.49 9.69 -14.50
N VAL A 89 0.72 9.49 -13.44
CA VAL A 89 1.29 9.20 -12.11
C VAL A 89 1.87 7.80 -12.08
N ASN A 90 1.11 6.79 -12.53
CA ASN A 90 1.50 5.39 -12.37
C ASN A 90 2.57 5.00 -13.39
N LEU A 91 2.36 5.26 -14.69
CA LEU A 91 3.31 4.84 -15.73
C LEU A 91 4.53 5.75 -15.74
N THR A 92 4.35 7.05 -16.02
CA THR A 92 5.49 7.97 -16.11
C THR A 92 6.25 8.06 -14.80
N GLY A 93 5.55 8.10 -13.66
CA GLY A 93 6.20 8.08 -12.34
C GLY A 93 7.07 6.83 -12.12
N THR A 94 6.61 5.65 -12.55
CA THR A 94 7.39 4.41 -12.43
C THR A 94 8.54 4.35 -13.42
N ILE A 95 8.35 4.78 -14.68
CA ILE A 95 9.43 4.87 -15.67
C ILE A 95 10.56 5.75 -15.12
N ARG A 96 10.23 6.94 -14.60
CA ARG A 96 11.24 7.84 -13.99
C ARG A 96 11.94 7.20 -12.80
N LEU A 97 11.22 6.47 -11.96
CA LEU A 97 11.83 5.74 -10.85
C LEU A 97 12.83 4.69 -11.35
N LEU A 98 12.45 3.90 -12.35
CA LEU A 98 13.31 2.86 -12.93
C LEU A 98 14.55 3.45 -13.61
N GLU A 99 14.41 4.58 -14.34
CA GLU A 99 15.54 5.32 -14.92
C GLU A 99 16.54 5.79 -13.84
N VAL A 100 16.04 6.41 -12.76
CA VAL A 100 16.88 6.88 -11.65
C VAL A 100 17.54 5.73 -10.91
N MET A 101 16.80 4.65 -10.68
CA MET A 101 17.30 3.41 -10.10
C MET A 101 18.46 2.84 -10.95
N ASN A 102 18.30 2.77 -12.27
CA ASN A 102 19.36 2.29 -13.16
C ASN A 102 20.60 3.19 -13.12
N ALA A 103 20.40 4.52 -13.19
CA ALA A 103 21.48 5.50 -13.15
C ALA A 103 22.33 5.45 -11.88
N HIS A 104 21.79 4.94 -10.77
CA HIS A 104 22.49 4.80 -9.49
C HIS A 104 22.88 3.33 -9.18
N GLY A 105 22.71 2.41 -10.12
CA GLY A 105 23.02 0.99 -9.92
C GLY A 105 22.10 0.27 -8.92
N VAL A 106 20.92 0.82 -8.63
CA VAL A 106 19.93 0.24 -7.71
C VAL A 106 18.98 -0.67 -8.50
N ARG A 107 19.31 -1.97 -8.59
CA ARG A 107 18.62 -2.92 -9.48
C ARG A 107 17.66 -3.89 -8.79
N ASN A 108 17.17 -3.53 -7.60
CA ASN A 108 16.29 -4.38 -6.79
C ASN A 108 14.99 -3.66 -6.47
N ILE A 109 13.86 -4.16 -6.97
CA ILE A 109 12.54 -3.55 -6.78
C ILE A 109 11.50 -4.55 -6.28
N VAL A 110 10.70 -4.14 -5.30
CA VAL A 110 9.40 -4.74 -4.99
C VAL A 110 8.33 -3.79 -5.51
N PHE A 111 7.47 -4.27 -6.39
CA PHE A 111 6.42 -3.45 -6.99
C PHE A 111 5.04 -3.82 -6.46
N SER A 112 4.27 -2.80 -6.08
CA SER A 112 2.85 -2.92 -5.73
C SER A 112 1.98 -3.10 -6.97
N SER A 113 1.81 -4.35 -7.41
CA SER A 113 0.81 -4.71 -8.43
C SER A 113 -0.56 -4.97 -7.79
N SER A 114 -1.50 -5.53 -8.54
CA SER A 114 -2.88 -5.76 -8.11
C SER A 114 -3.50 -6.93 -8.84
N ALA A 115 -4.42 -7.65 -8.19
CA ALA A 115 -5.25 -8.66 -8.83
C ALA A 115 -6.09 -8.10 -10.01
N THR A 116 -6.27 -6.78 -10.10
CA THR A 116 -6.94 -6.15 -11.25
C THR A 116 -6.25 -6.39 -12.59
N VAL A 117 -4.97 -6.80 -12.60
CA VAL A 117 -4.26 -7.17 -13.84
C VAL A 117 -4.82 -8.42 -14.50
N TYR A 118 -5.50 -9.28 -13.73
CA TYR A 118 -6.17 -10.48 -14.24
C TYR A 118 -7.41 -10.16 -15.07
N GLY A 119 -7.99 -8.96 -14.92
CA GLY A 119 -9.23 -8.60 -15.60
C GLY A 119 -10.44 -9.37 -15.05
N ASP A 120 -11.35 -9.74 -15.95
CA ASP A 120 -12.46 -10.63 -15.63
C ASP A 120 -11.94 -12.07 -15.46
N PRO A 121 -12.12 -12.71 -14.30
CA PRO A 121 -11.61 -14.06 -14.05
C PRO A 121 -12.19 -15.10 -15.02
N ALA A 122 -11.30 -15.84 -15.69
CA ALA A 122 -11.65 -16.99 -16.51
C ALA A 122 -11.84 -18.26 -15.66
N TYR A 123 -11.16 -18.34 -14.52
CA TYR A 123 -11.34 -19.37 -13.50
C TYR A 123 -11.00 -18.83 -12.11
N LEU A 124 -11.42 -19.57 -11.08
CA LEU A 124 -11.15 -19.28 -9.69
C LEU A 124 -10.70 -20.56 -8.96
N PRO A 125 -9.76 -20.48 -7.99
CA PRO A 125 -9.02 -19.29 -7.57
C PRO A 125 -8.06 -18.75 -8.66
N LEU A 126 -7.68 -17.47 -8.56
CA LEU A 126 -6.70 -16.83 -9.45
C LEU A 126 -5.28 -17.20 -9.04
N ASP A 127 -4.59 -18.02 -9.83
CA ASP A 127 -3.16 -18.29 -9.68
C ASP A 127 -2.30 -17.30 -10.51
N GLU A 128 -0.98 -17.35 -10.39
CA GLU A 128 -0.07 -16.46 -11.14
C GLU A 128 0.04 -16.80 -12.63
N LYS A 129 -0.47 -17.97 -13.05
CA LYS A 129 -0.52 -18.42 -14.45
C LYS A 129 -1.78 -17.94 -15.18
N HIS A 130 -2.79 -17.47 -14.45
CA HIS A 130 -4.00 -16.92 -15.04
C HIS A 130 -3.67 -15.80 -16.05
N PRO A 131 -4.38 -15.73 -17.19
CA PRO A 131 -4.20 -14.66 -18.17
C PRO A 131 -4.27 -13.26 -17.53
N VAL A 132 -3.47 -12.33 -18.07
CA VAL A 132 -3.44 -10.92 -17.63
C VAL A 132 -3.55 -9.98 -18.82
N GLY A 133 -3.85 -8.71 -18.54
CA GLY A 133 -3.92 -7.64 -19.55
C GLY A 133 -5.34 -7.32 -20.04
N GLY A 134 -6.31 -8.21 -19.81
CA GLY A 134 -7.74 -7.99 -20.03
C GLY A 134 -8.39 -7.02 -19.02
N CYS A 135 -7.68 -5.98 -18.62
CA CYS A 135 -8.09 -5.07 -17.55
C CYS A 135 -9.29 -4.20 -17.95
N THR A 136 -10.30 -4.14 -17.08
CA THR A 136 -11.56 -3.39 -17.30
C THR A 136 -11.45 -1.88 -17.09
N ASN A 137 -10.36 -1.40 -16.48
CA ASN A 137 -10.23 0.00 -16.07
C ASN A 137 -8.78 0.54 -16.21
N PRO A 138 -8.59 1.88 -16.31
CA PRO A 138 -7.27 2.50 -16.46
C PRO A 138 -6.29 2.23 -15.32
N TYR A 139 -6.77 2.09 -14.06
CA TYR A 139 -5.91 1.70 -12.95
C TYR A 139 -5.29 0.30 -13.17
N GLY A 140 -6.11 -0.71 -13.47
CA GLY A 140 -5.66 -2.07 -13.77
C GLY A 140 -4.71 -2.10 -14.97
N LYS A 141 -5.05 -1.42 -16.07
CA LYS A 141 -4.18 -1.28 -17.25
C LYS A 141 -2.82 -0.68 -16.88
N SER A 142 -2.81 0.35 -16.02
CA SER A 142 -1.55 0.96 -15.58
C SER A 142 -0.67 0.00 -14.80
N LYS A 143 -1.25 -0.87 -13.96
CA LYS A 143 -0.50 -1.90 -13.22
C LYS A 143 0.03 -2.97 -14.15
N TYR A 144 -0.79 -3.45 -15.09
CA TYR A 144 -0.38 -4.42 -16.10
C TYR A 144 0.80 -3.90 -16.93
N PHE A 145 0.70 -2.70 -17.50
CA PHE A 145 1.81 -2.13 -18.28
C PHE A 145 3.09 -1.95 -17.47
N ILE A 146 2.99 -1.64 -16.18
CA ILE A 146 4.18 -1.58 -15.32
C ILE A 146 4.79 -2.97 -15.10
N GLU A 147 3.99 -4.02 -14.93
CA GLU A 147 4.51 -5.38 -14.90
C GLU A 147 5.28 -5.72 -16.17
N GLU A 148 4.71 -5.43 -17.34
CA GLU A 148 5.36 -5.71 -18.64
C GLU A 148 6.66 -4.92 -18.79
N MET A 149 6.68 -3.62 -18.47
CA MET A 149 7.91 -2.81 -18.50
C MET A 149 8.99 -3.38 -17.57
N ILE A 150 8.63 -3.85 -16.38
CA ILE A 150 9.60 -4.43 -15.44
C ILE A 150 10.09 -5.81 -15.95
N ARG A 151 9.22 -6.64 -16.53
CA ARG A 151 9.62 -7.91 -17.16
C ARG A 151 10.62 -7.68 -18.29
N ASP A 152 10.33 -6.72 -19.18
CA ASP A 152 11.19 -6.37 -20.29
C ASP A 152 12.54 -5.85 -19.79
N LEU A 153 12.55 -5.00 -18.77
CA LEU A 153 13.77 -4.50 -18.14
C LEU A 153 14.62 -5.64 -17.55
N CYS A 154 14.00 -6.54 -16.77
CA CYS A 154 14.68 -7.71 -16.22
C CYS A 154 15.22 -8.66 -17.30
N LYS A 155 14.54 -8.77 -18.44
CA LYS A 155 14.96 -9.59 -19.58
C LYS A 155 16.13 -8.95 -20.36
N ALA A 156 16.07 -7.64 -20.58
CA ALA A 156 17.06 -6.90 -21.35
C ALA A 156 18.36 -6.68 -20.56
N GLU A 157 18.27 -6.39 -19.26
CA GLU A 157 19.41 -6.03 -18.43
C GLU A 157 19.66 -7.05 -17.31
N LYS A 158 20.76 -7.82 -17.44
CA LYS A 158 21.20 -8.75 -16.40
C LYS A 158 21.47 -8.03 -15.07
N GLY A 159 21.09 -8.68 -13.97
CA GLY A 159 21.29 -8.17 -12.61
C GLY A 159 20.11 -7.35 -12.04
N TRP A 160 19.06 -7.13 -12.82
CA TRP A 160 17.78 -6.66 -12.29
C TRP A 160 17.04 -7.78 -11.57
N ASN A 161 16.62 -7.49 -10.34
CA ASN A 161 15.72 -8.34 -9.56
C ASN A 161 14.44 -7.57 -9.26
N ALA A 162 13.31 -8.19 -9.57
CA ALA A 162 11.99 -7.63 -9.35
C ALA A 162 11.07 -8.66 -8.72
N VAL A 163 10.35 -8.24 -7.69
CA VAL A 163 9.22 -9.00 -7.14
C VAL A 163 7.94 -8.19 -7.34
N LEU A 164 7.06 -8.68 -8.20
CA LEU A 164 5.76 -8.08 -8.52
C LEU A 164 4.70 -8.71 -7.61
N LEU A 165 4.20 -7.93 -6.65
CA LEU A 165 3.23 -8.42 -5.68
C LEU A 165 1.83 -8.01 -6.11
N ARG A 166 1.01 -8.99 -6.53
CA ARG A 166 -0.38 -8.77 -6.91
C ARG A 166 -1.26 -8.83 -5.66
N TYR A 167 -1.60 -7.66 -5.14
CA TYR A 167 -2.46 -7.59 -3.95
C TYR A 167 -3.91 -7.86 -4.34
N PHE A 168 -4.61 -8.53 -3.43
CA PHE A 168 -6.07 -8.59 -3.45
C PHE A 168 -6.64 -7.38 -2.70
N ASN A 169 -7.57 -7.54 -1.76
CA ASN A 169 -8.27 -6.43 -1.12
C ASN A 169 -7.74 -6.18 0.31
N PRO A 170 -6.71 -5.32 0.50
CA PRO A 170 -6.17 -5.05 1.83
C PRO A 170 -7.16 -4.32 2.72
N ILE A 171 -7.34 -4.83 3.94
CA ILE A 171 -8.19 -4.26 4.99
C ILE A 171 -7.53 -4.44 6.37
N GLY A 172 -8.21 -4.00 7.44
CA GLY A 172 -7.67 -4.04 8.79
C GLY A 172 -6.81 -2.82 9.11
N ALA A 173 -6.12 -2.89 10.23
CA ALA A 173 -5.23 -1.84 10.71
C ALA A 173 -4.08 -2.46 11.52
N HIS A 174 -3.15 -1.65 12.02
CA HIS A 174 -2.21 -2.15 13.01
C HIS A 174 -2.93 -2.44 14.33
N GLU A 175 -2.52 -3.48 15.05
CA GLU A 175 -3.22 -3.93 16.26
C GLU A 175 -3.26 -2.87 17.37
N SER A 176 -2.34 -1.92 17.38
CA SER A 176 -2.37 -0.82 18.35
C SER A 176 -3.60 0.08 18.19
N GLY A 177 -4.17 0.17 16.98
CA GLY A 177 -5.23 1.11 16.66
C GLY A 177 -4.74 2.53 16.37
N ASP A 178 -3.41 2.79 16.37
CA ASP A 178 -2.86 4.13 16.12
C ASP A 178 -2.64 4.46 14.64
N ILE A 179 -2.61 3.45 13.77
CA ILE A 179 -2.43 3.61 12.33
C ILE A 179 -3.37 2.68 11.56
N GLY A 180 -4.02 3.22 10.54
CA GLY A 180 -4.92 2.52 9.64
C GLY A 180 -5.19 3.31 8.37
N GLU A 181 -6.16 2.87 7.57
CA GLU A 181 -6.54 3.59 6.35
C GLU A 181 -7.28 4.89 6.70
N ASP A 182 -6.77 6.02 6.19
CA ASP A 182 -7.34 7.37 6.38
C ASP A 182 -7.68 8.02 5.02
N PRO A 183 -8.76 7.58 4.36
CA PRO A 183 -9.16 8.14 3.08
C PRO A 183 -9.66 9.57 3.26
N GLN A 184 -9.14 10.48 2.44
CA GLN A 184 -9.64 11.85 2.38
C GLN A 184 -10.96 11.91 1.61
N GLY A 185 -11.99 12.54 2.19
CA GLY A 185 -13.32 12.66 1.58
C GLY A 185 -14.15 11.38 1.65
N ILE A 186 -14.84 11.04 0.56
CA ILE A 186 -15.68 9.83 0.46
C ILE A 186 -14.80 8.63 0.10
N PRO A 187 -14.73 7.58 0.92
CA PRO A 187 -13.95 6.38 0.58
C PRO A 187 -14.49 5.70 -0.68
N ASN A 188 -13.58 5.32 -1.58
CA ASN A 188 -13.91 4.52 -2.78
C ASN A 188 -13.96 3.01 -2.50
N ASN A 189 -13.32 2.57 -1.40
CA ASN A 189 -13.21 1.17 -1.00
C ASN A 189 -14.29 0.82 0.05
N LEU A 190 -14.73 -0.44 0.05
CA LEU A 190 -15.81 -0.93 0.91
C LEU A 190 -15.53 -0.68 2.40
N MET A 191 -14.41 -1.20 2.91
CA MET A 191 -14.23 -1.32 4.37
C MET A 191 -14.08 0.01 5.12
N PRO A 192 -13.37 1.03 4.61
CA PRO A 192 -13.39 2.35 5.26
C PRO A 192 -14.78 3.01 5.21
N TYR A 193 -15.58 2.74 4.17
CA TYR A 193 -16.95 3.25 4.11
C TYR A 193 -17.83 2.57 5.17
N VAL A 194 -17.77 1.25 5.26
CA VAL A 194 -18.44 0.43 6.28
C VAL A 194 -18.07 0.89 7.69
N ALA A 195 -16.78 1.10 7.94
CA ALA A 195 -16.30 1.57 9.24
C ALA A 195 -16.80 2.99 9.56
N GLN A 196 -16.87 3.89 8.57
CA GLN A 196 -17.44 5.24 8.72
C GLN A 196 -18.96 5.23 9.00
N VAL A 197 -19.72 4.28 8.45
CA VAL A 197 -21.13 4.08 8.84
C VAL A 197 -21.21 3.63 10.30
N ALA A 198 -20.37 2.65 10.70
CA ALA A 198 -20.37 2.13 12.06
C ALA A 198 -20.01 3.19 13.14
N VAL A 199 -19.14 4.16 12.84
CA VAL A 199 -18.88 5.32 13.73
C VAL A 199 -19.86 6.49 13.55
N GLY A 200 -20.89 6.34 12.72
CA GLY A 200 -21.93 7.36 12.52
C GLY A 200 -21.51 8.56 11.65
N ARG A 201 -20.38 8.50 10.94
CA ARG A 201 -19.96 9.54 9.97
C ARG A 201 -20.77 9.50 8.68
N ARG A 202 -21.44 8.39 8.41
CA ARG A 202 -22.27 8.17 7.22
C ARG A 202 -23.55 7.47 7.63
N GLU A 203 -24.64 7.80 6.94
CA GLU A 203 -25.96 7.29 7.26
C GLU A 203 -26.13 5.81 6.87
N PHE A 204 -25.64 5.43 5.68
CA PHE A 204 -25.74 4.07 5.16
C PHE A 204 -24.64 3.77 4.14
N LEU A 205 -24.32 2.49 3.96
CA LEU A 205 -23.48 1.96 2.88
C LEU A 205 -24.31 1.81 1.59
N SER A 206 -23.77 2.21 0.44
CA SER A 206 -24.33 1.80 -0.87
C SER A 206 -23.70 0.48 -1.31
N VAL A 207 -24.51 -0.57 -1.47
CA VAL A 207 -24.11 -1.89 -1.97
C VAL A 207 -24.36 -1.95 -3.47
N PHE A 208 -23.28 -2.03 -4.26
CA PHE A 208 -23.34 -1.96 -5.72
C PHE A 208 -23.71 -3.30 -6.35
N GLY A 209 -25.00 -3.50 -6.62
CA GLY A 209 -25.54 -4.74 -7.18
C GLY A 209 -25.74 -5.85 -6.14
N ASN A 210 -26.78 -6.65 -6.36
CA ASN A 210 -27.16 -7.81 -5.56
C ASN A 210 -27.66 -8.98 -6.43
N ASP A 211 -27.29 -8.97 -7.71
CA ASP A 211 -27.76 -9.85 -8.77
C ASP A 211 -26.59 -10.52 -9.52
N TYR A 212 -25.37 -10.49 -8.95
CA TYR A 212 -24.25 -11.26 -9.47
C TYR A 212 -24.48 -12.76 -9.21
N ASP A 213 -23.83 -13.62 -10.01
CA ASP A 213 -23.80 -15.06 -9.75
C ASP A 213 -22.84 -15.38 -8.60
N THR A 214 -23.26 -15.05 -7.38
CA THR A 214 -22.51 -15.23 -6.13
C THR A 214 -23.44 -15.68 -5.01
N VAL A 215 -22.85 -16.14 -3.89
CA VAL A 215 -23.58 -16.75 -2.76
C VAL A 215 -24.74 -15.92 -2.20
N ASP A 216 -24.69 -14.60 -2.31
CA ASP A 216 -25.76 -13.69 -1.85
C ASP A 216 -26.07 -12.58 -2.87
N GLY A 217 -25.65 -12.78 -4.12
CA GLY A 217 -25.82 -11.82 -5.20
C GLY A 217 -24.88 -10.61 -5.16
N THR A 218 -24.14 -10.39 -4.07
CA THR A 218 -23.19 -9.26 -3.96
C THR A 218 -21.77 -9.65 -4.34
N GLY A 219 -20.94 -8.67 -4.68
CA GLY A 219 -19.57 -8.93 -5.12
C GLY A 219 -18.71 -9.64 -4.08
N VAL A 220 -17.96 -10.67 -4.50
CA VAL A 220 -17.07 -11.47 -3.65
C VAL A 220 -15.61 -11.10 -3.89
N ARG A 221 -14.86 -10.85 -2.82
CA ARG A 221 -13.44 -10.46 -2.87
C ARG A 221 -12.62 -11.21 -1.82
N ASP A 222 -11.34 -11.46 -2.12
CA ASP A 222 -10.36 -11.92 -1.14
C ASP A 222 -9.82 -10.73 -0.33
N TYR A 223 -10.32 -10.61 0.89
CA TYR A 223 -9.86 -9.59 1.83
C TYR A 223 -8.66 -10.11 2.62
N ILE A 224 -7.59 -9.31 2.64
CA ILE A 224 -6.33 -9.66 3.31
C ILE A 224 -5.97 -8.61 4.37
N HIS A 225 -5.49 -9.06 5.53
CA HIS A 225 -5.06 -8.17 6.59
C HIS A 225 -3.82 -7.35 6.18
N ILE A 226 -3.86 -6.04 6.36
CA ILE A 226 -2.79 -5.11 5.93
C ILE A 226 -1.43 -5.46 6.55
N VAL A 227 -1.41 -5.94 7.79
CA VAL A 227 -0.17 -6.39 8.46
C VAL A 227 0.41 -7.66 7.83
N ASP A 228 -0.42 -8.60 7.37
CA ASP A 228 0.08 -9.78 6.64
C ASP A 228 0.63 -9.36 5.28
N LEU A 229 -0.07 -8.46 4.59
CA LEU A 229 0.41 -7.89 3.34
C LEU A 229 1.75 -7.17 3.53
N ALA A 230 1.91 -6.39 4.60
CA ALA A 230 3.18 -5.74 4.95
C ALA A 230 4.30 -6.77 5.22
N LYS A 231 4.01 -7.87 5.92
CA LYS A 231 4.98 -8.98 6.12
C LYS A 231 5.35 -9.65 4.79
N GLY A 232 4.44 -9.70 3.82
CA GLY A 232 4.71 -10.20 2.46
C GLY A 232 5.81 -9.40 1.75
N HIS A 233 5.89 -8.09 2.00
CA HIS A 233 6.97 -7.25 1.47
C HIS A 233 8.33 -7.60 2.07
N ILE A 234 8.37 -7.95 3.35
CA ILE A 234 9.61 -8.40 4.00
C ILE A 234 10.07 -9.73 3.40
N ALA A 235 9.14 -10.64 3.08
CA ALA A 235 9.46 -11.88 2.37
C ALA A 235 9.97 -11.60 0.95
N ALA A 236 9.34 -10.68 0.21
CA ALA A 236 9.81 -10.24 -1.11
C ALA A 236 11.23 -9.64 -1.08
N LEU A 237 11.55 -8.84 -0.05
CA LEU A 237 12.91 -8.30 0.13
C LEU A 237 13.96 -9.40 0.38
N LYS A 238 13.59 -10.50 1.04
CA LYS A 238 14.46 -11.68 1.17
C LYS A 238 14.66 -12.34 -0.19
N LYS A 239 13.58 -12.50 -0.98
CA LYS A 239 13.64 -13.10 -2.32
C LYS A 239 14.57 -12.35 -3.27
N LEU A 240 14.59 -11.01 -3.20
CA LEU A 240 15.52 -10.18 -3.99
C LEU A 240 17.00 -10.49 -3.71
N LYS A 241 17.35 -11.03 -2.53
CA LYS A 241 18.74 -11.41 -2.21
C LYS A 241 19.21 -12.68 -2.92
N GLU A 242 18.29 -13.45 -3.49
CA GLU A 242 18.57 -14.71 -4.19
C GLU A 242 18.91 -14.51 -5.68
N ASN A 243 19.02 -13.26 -6.14
CA ASN A 243 19.15 -12.92 -7.57
C ASN A 243 18.02 -13.54 -8.41
N CYS A 244 16.78 -13.36 -7.95
CA CYS A 244 15.61 -14.07 -8.45
C CYS A 244 15.16 -13.69 -9.87
N GLY A 245 15.78 -12.69 -10.52
CA GLY A 245 15.27 -12.13 -11.76
C GLY A 245 13.91 -11.47 -11.55
N CYS A 246 12.95 -11.70 -12.44
CA CYS A 246 11.58 -11.23 -12.29
C CYS A 246 10.67 -12.34 -11.75
N LYS A 247 10.07 -12.11 -10.57
CA LYS A 247 9.12 -13.03 -9.93
C LYS A 247 7.81 -12.33 -9.63
N ILE A 248 6.71 -13.08 -9.68
CA ILE A 248 5.36 -12.58 -9.39
C ILE A 248 4.70 -13.47 -8.36
N TYR A 249 4.01 -12.86 -7.41
CA TYR A 249 3.26 -13.57 -6.38
C TYR A 249 1.95 -12.87 -6.07
N ASN A 250 0.90 -13.67 -5.88
CA ASN A 250 -0.35 -13.26 -5.27
C ASN A 250 -0.17 -13.09 -3.77
N LEU A 251 -0.62 -11.96 -3.24
CA LEU A 251 -0.77 -11.75 -1.80
C LEU A 251 -2.26 -11.63 -1.48
N GLY A 252 -2.86 -12.79 -1.25
CA GLY A 252 -4.25 -12.99 -0.82
C GLY A 252 -4.33 -14.10 0.23
N THR A 253 -5.53 -14.32 0.76
CA THR A 253 -5.80 -15.37 1.76
C THR A 253 -6.25 -16.69 1.12
N GLY A 254 -6.77 -16.62 -0.10
CA GLY A 254 -7.46 -17.72 -0.76
C GLY A 254 -8.93 -17.86 -0.38
N THR A 255 -9.45 -16.97 0.47
CA THR A 255 -10.86 -17.00 0.90
C THR A 255 -11.59 -15.77 0.38
N GLY A 256 -12.64 -15.98 -0.42
CA GLY A 256 -13.55 -14.92 -0.85
C GLY A 256 -14.65 -14.64 0.16
N TYR A 257 -14.94 -13.37 0.41
CA TYR A 257 -16.12 -12.91 1.16
C TYR A 257 -16.96 -11.94 0.34
N SER A 258 -18.28 -12.04 0.45
CA SER A 258 -19.24 -11.13 -0.17
C SER A 258 -19.31 -9.78 0.55
N VAL A 259 -19.92 -8.77 -0.07
CA VAL A 259 -20.15 -7.46 0.56
C VAL A 259 -20.96 -7.62 1.85
N LEU A 260 -22.03 -8.43 1.85
CA LEU A 260 -22.88 -8.59 3.02
C LEU A 260 -22.21 -9.42 4.12
N GLN A 261 -21.33 -10.37 3.79
CA GLN A 261 -20.50 -11.05 4.78
C GLN A 261 -19.55 -10.07 5.48
N MET A 262 -18.97 -9.11 4.75
CA MET A 262 -18.12 -8.08 5.35
C MET A 262 -18.90 -7.11 6.25
N VAL A 263 -20.11 -6.73 5.85
CA VAL A 263 -21.02 -5.92 6.68
C VAL A 263 -21.30 -6.64 8.00
N LYS A 264 -21.76 -7.90 7.95
CA LYS A 264 -22.04 -8.71 9.15
C LYS A 264 -20.83 -8.87 10.06
N ALA A 265 -19.63 -9.08 9.47
CA ALA A 265 -18.40 -9.20 10.25
C ALA A 265 -18.02 -7.89 10.96
N MET A 266 -18.25 -6.74 10.31
CA MET A 266 -18.05 -5.43 10.94
C MET A 266 -19.12 -5.10 11.99
N GLU A 267 -20.38 -5.50 11.80
CA GLU A 267 -21.41 -5.38 12.83
C GLU A 267 -21.03 -6.16 14.09
N LYS A 268 -20.56 -7.40 13.91
CA LYS A 268 -20.05 -8.24 15.00
C LYS A 268 -18.86 -7.60 15.71
N ALA A 269 -17.89 -7.06 14.97
CA ALA A 269 -16.69 -6.46 15.55
C ALA A 269 -16.97 -5.13 16.26
N SER A 270 -17.92 -4.34 15.74
CA SER A 270 -18.23 -3.00 16.26
C SER A 270 -19.32 -2.99 17.34
N GLY A 271 -20.18 -4.01 17.36
CA GLY A 271 -21.42 -3.99 18.14
C GLY A 271 -22.40 -2.93 17.66
N ARG A 272 -22.29 -2.46 16.40
CA ARG A 272 -23.12 -1.43 15.79
C ARG A 272 -23.84 -2.01 14.58
N GLU A 273 -25.09 -1.59 14.38
CA GLU A 273 -25.82 -1.83 13.14
C GLU A 273 -25.17 -1.05 11.99
N ILE A 274 -25.01 -1.69 10.83
CA ILE A 274 -24.46 -1.07 9.63
C ILE A 274 -25.56 -1.02 8.58
N LYS A 275 -26.25 0.12 8.52
CA LYS A 275 -27.30 0.37 7.53
C LYS A 275 -26.71 0.35 6.12
N TYR A 276 -27.44 -0.24 5.18
CA TYR A 276 -27.06 -0.24 3.78
C TYR A 276 -28.27 -0.14 2.85
N LYS A 277 -28.03 0.29 1.61
CA LYS A 277 -29.00 0.32 0.51
C LYS A 277 -28.39 -0.35 -0.71
N ILE A 278 -29.15 -1.20 -1.38
CA ILE A 278 -28.74 -1.79 -2.64
C ILE A 278 -28.95 -0.74 -3.74
N VAL A 279 -27.93 -0.55 -4.57
CA VAL A 279 -27.94 0.39 -5.71
C VAL A 279 -27.48 -0.35 -6.96
N ALA A 280 -27.52 0.34 -8.12
CA ALA A 280 -27.04 -0.22 -9.38
C ALA A 280 -25.58 -0.71 -9.28
N ARG A 281 -25.22 -1.67 -10.15
CA ARG A 281 -23.84 -2.14 -10.28
C ARG A 281 -22.90 -0.97 -10.60
N ARG A 282 -21.69 -1.02 -10.06
CA ARG A 282 -20.64 -0.06 -10.39
C ARG A 282 -19.90 -0.53 -11.64
N GLU A 283 -19.71 0.37 -12.59
CA GLU A 283 -19.00 0.07 -13.83
C GLU A 283 -17.57 -0.43 -13.55
N GLY A 284 -17.19 -1.52 -14.21
CA GLY A 284 -15.88 -2.15 -14.09
C GLY A 284 -15.71 -3.08 -12.87
N ASP A 285 -16.73 -3.29 -12.04
CA ASP A 285 -16.69 -4.31 -10.98
C ASP A 285 -16.91 -5.72 -11.52
N VAL A 286 -16.09 -6.65 -11.04
CA VAL A 286 -16.20 -8.10 -11.30
C VAL A 286 -17.09 -8.78 -10.27
N ALA A 287 -17.72 -9.90 -10.60
CA ALA A 287 -18.56 -10.65 -9.67
C ALA A 287 -17.73 -11.21 -8.48
N THR A 288 -16.78 -12.10 -8.77
CA THR A 288 -15.97 -12.82 -7.78
C THR A 288 -14.49 -12.71 -8.12
N CYS A 289 -13.64 -12.47 -7.12
CA CYS A 289 -12.17 -12.44 -7.30
C CYS A 289 -11.48 -12.87 -6.00
N TYR A 290 -10.79 -14.02 -6.01
CA TYR A 290 -9.97 -14.48 -4.88
C TYR A 290 -8.73 -15.27 -5.33
N ALA A 291 -7.69 -15.27 -4.49
CA ALA A 291 -6.36 -15.74 -4.84
C ALA A 291 -6.22 -17.27 -4.75
N ASP A 292 -5.27 -17.83 -5.49
CA ASP A 292 -4.54 -19.01 -5.03
C ASP A 292 -3.26 -18.51 -4.31
N PRO A 293 -3.11 -18.77 -3.00
CA PRO A 293 -1.93 -18.33 -2.25
C PRO A 293 -0.75 -19.33 -2.29
N GLY A 294 -0.86 -20.43 -3.06
CA GLY A 294 0.07 -21.55 -3.05
C GLY A 294 1.51 -21.17 -3.41
N LEU A 295 1.70 -20.39 -4.48
CA LEU A 295 3.05 -20.02 -4.93
C LEU A 295 3.77 -19.12 -3.93
N ALA A 296 3.06 -18.18 -3.30
CA ALA A 296 3.65 -17.33 -2.26
C ALA A 296 4.03 -18.16 -1.01
N ALA A 297 3.21 -19.13 -0.62
CA ALA A 297 3.55 -20.04 0.47
C ALA A 297 4.81 -20.86 0.16
N GLN A 298 4.92 -21.38 -1.07
CA GLN A 298 6.02 -22.23 -1.51
C GLN A 298 7.33 -21.45 -1.71
N GLU A 299 7.32 -20.34 -2.47
CA GLU A 299 8.54 -19.65 -2.89
C GLU A 299 8.96 -18.48 -2.00
N LEU A 300 8.02 -17.84 -1.28
CA LEU A 300 8.32 -16.76 -0.35
C LEU A 300 8.33 -17.23 1.11
N GLY A 301 7.83 -18.43 1.41
CA GLY A 301 7.61 -18.89 2.78
C GLY A 301 6.63 -17.97 3.52
N TRP A 302 5.66 -17.39 2.80
CA TRP A 302 4.72 -16.43 3.33
C TRP A 302 3.27 -16.91 3.13
N LYS A 303 2.45 -16.77 4.16
CA LYS A 303 1.01 -17.01 4.12
C LYS A 303 0.32 -16.00 5.02
N ALA A 304 -0.86 -15.53 4.62
CA ALA A 304 -1.70 -14.70 5.49
C ALA A 304 -2.11 -15.51 6.74
N ALA A 305 -1.98 -14.89 7.91
CA ALA A 305 -2.23 -15.50 9.21
C ALA A 305 -3.54 -15.03 9.85
N PHE A 306 -3.99 -13.83 9.51
CA PHE A 306 -5.17 -13.22 10.10
C PHE A 306 -6.41 -13.45 9.23
N GLY A 307 -7.47 -13.98 9.85
CA GLY A 307 -8.78 -14.17 9.23
C GLY A 307 -9.71 -12.95 9.38
N LEU A 308 -10.95 -13.11 8.88
CA LEU A 308 -11.95 -12.04 8.79
C LEU A 308 -12.23 -11.33 10.12
N ASN A 309 -12.42 -12.08 11.22
CA ASN A 309 -12.71 -11.50 12.53
C ASN A 309 -11.60 -10.52 12.95
N LYS A 310 -10.34 -10.94 12.86
CA LYS A 310 -9.18 -10.11 13.24
C LYS A 310 -9.05 -8.87 12.36
N MET A 311 -9.30 -9.01 11.05
CA MET A 311 -9.36 -7.87 10.12
C MET A 311 -10.40 -6.83 10.54
N CYS A 312 -11.61 -7.27 10.87
CA CYS A 312 -12.68 -6.39 11.30
C CYS A 312 -12.43 -5.77 12.68
N GLU A 313 -11.93 -6.55 13.64
CA GLU A 313 -11.58 -6.09 14.99
C GLU A 313 -10.50 -5.01 14.96
N ASP A 314 -9.43 -5.21 14.19
CA ASP A 314 -8.33 -4.24 14.10
C ASP A 314 -8.77 -2.98 13.33
N LEU A 315 -9.55 -3.14 12.25
CA LEU A 315 -10.16 -2.00 11.56
C LEU A 315 -11.07 -1.18 12.48
N TRP A 316 -11.93 -1.86 13.24
CA TRP A 316 -12.84 -1.19 14.19
C TRP A 316 -12.06 -0.47 15.28
N ARG A 317 -11.01 -1.10 15.84
CA ARG A 317 -10.15 -0.47 16.86
C ARG A 317 -9.55 0.84 16.34
N TRP A 318 -8.96 0.82 15.14
CA TRP A 318 -8.46 2.03 14.48
C TRP A 318 -9.56 3.09 14.33
N GLN A 319 -10.69 2.73 13.72
CA GLN A 319 -11.74 3.67 13.38
C GLN A 319 -12.42 4.27 14.62
N MET A 320 -12.56 3.49 15.71
CA MET A 320 -13.13 3.94 16.98
C MET A 320 -12.17 4.89 17.72
N GLN A 321 -10.88 4.58 17.75
CA GLN A 321 -9.87 5.45 18.36
C GLN A 321 -9.61 6.73 17.55
N ASN A 322 -9.82 6.66 16.23
CA ASN A 322 -9.56 7.75 15.29
C ASN A 322 -10.81 8.01 14.41
N PRO A 323 -11.93 8.51 14.97
CA PRO A 323 -13.17 8.69 14.22
C PRO A 323 -12.98 9.53 12.95
N MET A 324 -12.12 10.55 13.02
CA MET A 324 -11.81 11.48 11.91
C MET A 324 -10.46 11.17 11.22
N GLY A 325 -9.90 9.97 11.41
CA GLY A 325 -8.60 9.60 10.86
C GLY A 325 -7.45 10.30 11.59
N PHE A 326 -6.38 10.65 10.87
CA PHE A 326 -5.21 11.32 11.48
C PHE A 326 -5.44 12.81 11.75
N SER A 327 -6.55 13.39 11.30
CA SER A 327 -6.88 14.78 11.56
C SER A 327 -7.20 14.95 13.04
N LYS A 328 -6.53 15.92 13.70
CA LYS A 328 -6.86 16.28 15.08
C LYS A 328 -8.19 17.04 15.09
N ASN A 329 -9.07 16.65 16.02
CA ASN A 329 -10.11 17.56 16.52
C ASN A 329 -9.47 18.79 17.17
#